data_AF-A0A8J2Q0D2-F1
#
_entry.id   AF-A0A8J2Q0D2-F1
#
_cell.length_a   1.000
_cell.length_b   1.000
_cell.length_c   1.000
_cell.angle_alpha   90.00
_cell.angle_beta   90.00
_cell.angle_gamma   90.00
#
_symmetry.space_group_name_H-M   'P 1'
#
loop_
_entity.id
_entity.type
_entity.pdbx_description
1 polymer ?
#
loop_
_entity_poly.entity_id
_entity_poly.type
_entity_poly.pdbx_seq_one_letter_code
_entity_poly.pdbx_strand_id
1 'polypeptide(L)'
;VHPLIKQLQVQQLEIPSEILDELISRFVMNIPEEERQDATRVCFQVELAHWFFVDNYCGEDRSEFWKQLGHIQFLPFTTLIFQRTPYLQREVVLVQGFGGQWGFPKGKINKDEDPADCAARE
;
A
#
# COMPACT_ATOMS: atom_id res chain seq x y z
N VAL A 1 5.57 10.66 -2.83
CA VAL A 1 4.28 10.24 -2.22
C VAL A 1 3.13 10.99 -2.89
N HIS A 2 2.31 10.27 -3.67
CA HIS A 2 1.25 10.79 -4.54
C HIS A 2 0.18 11.61 -3.78
N PRO A 3 -0.41 12.68 -4.38
CA PRO A 3 -1.42 13.52 -3.71
C PRO A 3 -2.67 12.77 -3.21
N LEU A 4 -3.05 11.67 -3.86
CA LEU A 4 -4.17 10.82 -3.41
C LEU A 4 -3.88 10.08 -2.09
N ILE A 5 -2.61 9.78 -1.79
CA ILE A 5 -2.21 9.21 -0.49
C ILE A 5 -2.38 10.25 0.62
N LYS A 6 -2.30 11.56 0.30
CA LYS A 6 -2.56 12.65 1.26
C LYS A 6 -4.04 12.89 1.56
N GLN A 7 -4.97 12.30 0.79
CA GLN A 7 -6.42 12.48 0.98
C GLN A 7 -7.07 11.37 1.82
N LEU A 8 -6.36 10.27 2.09
CA LEU A 8 -6.75 9.37 3.16
C LEU A 8 -6.41 10.09 4.47
N GLN A 9 -7.44 10.61 5.15
CA GLN A 9 -7.33 11.09 6.53
C GLN A 9 -6.99 9.90 7.44
N VAL A 10 -5.73 9.48 7.41
CA VAL A 10 -5.19 8.58 8.42
C VAL A 10 -5.14 9.41 9.69
N GLN A 11 -6.07 9.17 10.61
CA GLN A 11 -5.91 9.63 12.00
C GLN A 11 -4.49 9.30 12.42
N GLN A 12 -3.76 10.28 12.95
CA GLN A 12 -2.35 10.16 13.37
C GLN A 12 -2.20 9.17 14.54
N LEU A 13 -2.39 7.89 14.27
CA LEU A 13 -2.07 6.78 15.15
C LEU A 13 -0.66 6.33 14.75
N GLU A 14 0.33 6.81 15.49
CA GLU A 14 1.73 6.47 15.24
C GLU A 14 2.09 5.20 16.00
N ILE A 15 2.11 4.06 15.28
CA ILE A 15 2.76 2.85 15.78
C ILE A 15 4.28 3.11 15.78
N PRO A 16 5.00 2.82 16.89
CA PRO A 16 6.45 2.99 16.96
C PRO A 16 7.18 2.31 15.80
N SER A 17 8.24 2.95 15.29
CA SER A 17 8.97 2.45 14.12
C SER A 17 9.56 1.07 14.34
N GLU A 18 10.08 0.79 15.53
CA GLU A 18 10.71 -0.48 15.87
C GLU A 18 9.74 -1.66 15.74
N ILE A 19 8.48 -1.44 16.11
CA ILE A 19 7.43 -2.47 16.01
C ILE A 19 7.05 -2.69 14.56
N LEU A 20 6.86 -1.62 13.79
CA LEU A 20 6.55 -1.74 12.37
C LEU A 20 7.69 -2.43 11.60
N ASP A 21 8.95 -2.14 11.93
CA ASP A 21 10.11 -2.80 11.32
C ASP A 21 10.18 -4.30 11.71
N GLU A 22 9.83 -4.65 12.96
CA GLU A 22 9.68 -6.03 13.40
C GLU A 22 8.58 -6.76 12.59
N LEU A 23 7.40 -6.16 12.47
CA LEU A 23 6.29 -6.72 11.71
C LEU A 23 6.65 -6.90 10.22
N ILE A 24 7.30 -5.91 9.63
CA ILE A 24 7.74 -5.96 8.23
C ILE A 24 8.76 -7.07 8.03
N SER A 25 9.80 -7.14 8.87
CA SER A 25 10.83 -8.18 8.75
C SER A 25 10.26 -9.58 8.92
N ARG A 26 9.27 -9.75 9.81
CA ARG A 26 8.65 -11.03 10.14
C ARG A 26 7.67 -11.53 9.08
N PHE A 27 6.81 -10.67 8.55
CA PHE A 27 5.70 -11.08 7.69
C PHE A 27 5.84 -10.63 6.22
N VAL A 28 6.56 -9.54 5.97
CA VAL A 28 6.49 -8.84 4.68
C VAL A 28 7.79 -8.92 3.87
N MET A 29 8.96 -8.85 4.53
CA MET A 29 10.26 -8.82 3.87
C MET A 29 10.61 -10.14 3.16
N ASN A 30 10.14 -11.26 3.70
CA ASN A 30 10.48 -12.59 3.21
C ASN A 30 9.44 -13.19 2.25
N ILE A 31 8.48 -12.39 1.76
CA ILE A 31 7.52 -12.84 0.74
C ILE A 31 8.30 -13.22 -0.53
N PRO A 32 8.14 -14.44 -1.08
CA PRO A 32 8.79 -14.85 -2.33
C PRO A 32 8.49 -13.88 -3.48
N GLU A 33 9.42 -13.69 -4.42
CA GLU A 33 9.22 -12.74 -5.52
C GLU A 33 8.00 -13.09 -6.38
N GLU A 34 7.77 -14.39 -6.62
CA GLU A 34 6.58 -14.85 -7.34
C GLU A 34 5.26 -14.45 -6.63
N GLU A 35 5.26 -14.39 -5.30
CA GLU A 35 4.09 -14.01 -4.50
C GLU A 35 3.97 -12.50 -4.31
N ARG A 36 5.06 -11.74 -4.40
CA ARG A 36 5.05 -10.26 -4.30
C ARG A 36 4.19 -9.61 -5.38
N GLN A 37 4.04 -10.27 -6.52
CA GLN A 37 3.20 -9.80 -7.62
C GLN A 37 1.70 -10.15 -7.44
N ASP A 38 1.36 -11.00 -6.47
CA ASP A 38 -0.02 -11.33 -6.14
C ASP A 38 -0.48 -10.46 -4.97
N ALA A 39 -1.32 -9.46 -5.27
CA ALA A 39 -1.89 -8.57 -4.26
C ALA A 39 -2.64 -9.34 -3.16
N THR A 40 -3.22 -10.49 -3.47
CA THR A 40 -3.90 -11.35 -2.50
C THR A 40 -2.92 -11.93 -1.49
N ARG A 41 -1.77 -12.43 -1.95
CA ARG A 41 -0.71 -12.99 -1.09
C ARG A 41 -0.12 -11.92 -0.19
N VAL A 42 0.17 -10.74 -0.75
CA VAL A 42 0.66 -9.59 0.02
C VAL A 42 -0.37 -9.17 1.08
N CYS A 43 -1.66 -9.06 0.72
CA CYS A 43 -2.73 -8.71 1.66
C CYS A 43 -2.83 -9.71 2.82
N PHE A 44 -2.73 -11.02 2.57
CA PHE A 44 -2.74 -12.02 3.65
C PHE A 44 -1.59 -11.83 4.64
N GLN A 45 -0.39 -11.53 4.15
CA GLN A 45 0.76 -11.30 5.03
C GLN A 45 0.60 -10.02 5.86
N VAL A 46 0.04 -8.96 5.27
CA VAL A 46 -0.27 -7.72 6.00
C VAL A 46 -1.38 -7.96 7.03
N GLU A 47 -2.37 -8.80 6.72
CA GLU A 47 -3.42 -9.21 7.65
C GLU A 47 -2.85 -10.01 8.83
N LEU A 48 -1.97 -10.97 8.58
CA LEU A 48 -1.27 -11.69 9.66
C LEU A 48 -0.44 -10.75 10.54
N ALA A 49 0.25 -9.77 9.95
CA ALA A 49 0.98 -8.76 10.70
C ALA A 49 0.04 -7.89 11.55
N HIS A 50 -1.15 -7.55 11.05
CA HIS A 50 -2.16 -6.78 11.78
C HIS A 50 -2.69 -7.55 12.98
N TRP A 51 -3.10 -8.81 12.81
CA TRP A 51 -3.55 -9.65 13.91
C TRP A 51 -2.44 -9.87 14.93
N PHE A 52 -1.22 -10.19 14.48
CA PHE A 52 -0.07 -10.33 15.37
C PHE A 52 0.18 -9.05 16.18
N PHE A 53 0.05 -7.88 15.56
CA PHE A 53 0.20 -6.59 16.24
C PHE A 53 -0.86 -6.38 17.34
N VAL A 54 -2.13 -6.62 17.03
CA VAL A 54 -3.23 -6.45 17.98
C VAL A 54 -3.05 -7.40 19.17
N ASP A 55 -2.74 -8.67 18.90
CA ASP A 55 -2.64 -9.70 19.93
C ASP A 55 -1.41 -9.53 20.84
N ASN A 56 -0.26 -9.16 20.28
CA ASN A 56 1.01 -9.14 21.03
C ASN A 56 1.31 -7.78 21.68
N TYR A 57 0.76 -6.67 21.16
CA TYR A 57 1.08 -5.32 21.65
C TYR A 57 -0.13 -4.61 22.29
N CYS A 58 -1.37 -4.95 21.94
CA CYS A 58 -2.57 -4.18 22.31
C CYS A 58 -3.45 -4.84 23.39
N GLY A 59 -2.87 -5.69 24.25
CA GLY A 59 -3.61 -6.38 25.31
C GLY A 59 -4.20 -5.50 26.42
N GLU A 60 -5.13 -6.06 27.22
CA GLU A 60 -5.92 -5.34 28.23
C GLU A 60 -5.10 -4.75 29.39
N ASP A 61 -3.95 -5.34 29.71
CA ASP A 61 -3.05 -4.89 30.80
C ASP A 61 -2.12 -3.73 30.38
N ARG A 62 -2.28 -3.20 29.16
CA ARG A 62 -1.41 -2.17 28.60
C ARG A 62 -1.96 -0.75 28.82
N SER A 63 -1.12 0.27 28.59
CA SER A 63 -1.54 1.67 28.67
C SER A 63 -2.67 2.00 27.69
N GLU A 64 -3.44 3.06 27.97
CA GLU A 64 -4.54 3.50 27.10
C GLU A 64 -4.11 3.72 25.64
N PHE A 65 -2.87 4.16 25.43
CA PHE A 65 -2.25 4.28 24.12
C PHE A 65 -2.32 2.96 23.32
N TRP A 66 -1.91 1.85 23.92
CA TRP A 66 -1.94 0.53 23.26
C TRP A 66 -3.36 0.01 23.06
N LYS A 67 -4.29 0.33 23.97
CA LYS A 67 -5.70 -0.03 23.82
C LYS A 67 -6.33 0.69 22.62
N GLN A 68 -6.04 1.97 22.44
CA GLN A 68 -6.50 2.72 21.26
C GLN A 68 -5.93 2.14 19.96
N LEU A 69 -4.65 1.76 19.97
CA LEU A 69 -4.03 1.09 18.82
C LEU A 69 -4.60 -0.30 18.55
N GLY A 70 -5.13 -1.01 19.54
CA GLY A 70 -5.82 -2.28 19.35
C GLY A 70 -7.07 -2.20 18.47
N HIS A 71 -7.64 -0.99 18.31
CA HIS A 71 -8.77 -0.73 17.43
C HIS A 71 -8.37 -0.19 16.05
N ILE A 72 -7.07 -0.15 15.73
CA ILE A 72 -6.61 0.31 14.43
C ILE A 72 -7.24 -0.55 13.33
N GLN A 73 -7.90 0.12 12.40
CA GLN A 73 -8.53 -0.56 11.27
C GLN A 73 -7.45 -1.08 10.33
N PHE A 74 -7.77 -2.16 9.61
CA PHE A 74 -6.83 -2.82 8.71
C PHE A 74 -6.28 -1.87 7.63
N LEU A 75 -7.11 -0.96 7.09
CA LEU A 75 -6.69 -0.05 6.02
C LEU A 75 -5.63 0.99 6.47
N PRO A 76 -5.81 1.73 7.58
CA PRO A 76 -4.75 2.54 8.19
C PRO A 76 -3.47 1.75 8.48
N PHE A 77 -3.59 0.55 9.06
CA PHE A 77 -2.44 -0.30 9.36
C PHE A 77 -1.67 -0.69 8.09
N THR A 78 -2.40 -1.14 7.06
CA THR A 78 -1.86 -1.50 5.75
C THR A 78 -1.14 -0.32 5.09
N THR A 79 -1.66 0.89 5.25
CA THR A 79 -1.03 2.11 4.73
C THR A 79 0.32 2.36 5.40
N LEU A 80 0.42 2.16 6.73
CA LEU A 80 1.69 2.30 7.47
C LEU A 80 2.74 1.28 7.01
N ILE A 81 2.34 0.03 6.78
CA ILE A 81 3.22 -1.01 6.23
C ILE A 81 3.72 -0.61 4.84
N PHE A 82 2.80 -0.27 3.91
CA PHE A 82 3.19 0.08 2.54
C PHE A 82 4.04 1.34 2.45
N GLN A 83 3.87 2.32 3.34
CA GLN A 83 4.74 3.50 3.39
C GLN A 83 6.20 3.14 3.69
N ARG A 84 6.45 2.04 4.40
CA ARG A 84 7.79 1.55 4.73
C ARG A 84 8.29 0.43 3.82
N THR A 85 7.43 -0.15 2.99
CA THR A 85 7.79 -1.18 2.00
C THR A 85 7.54 -0.69 0.57
N PRO A 86 8.32 0.29 0.07
CA PRO A 86 8.13 0.86 -1.26
C PRO A 86 8.31 -0.17 -2.37
N TYR A 87 9.08 -1.24 -2.14
CA TYR A 87 9.24 -2.36 -3.09
C TYR A 87 7.96 -3.17 -3.33
N LEU A 88 6.93 -3.03 -2.47
CA LEU A 88 5.60 -3.59 -2.70
C LEU A 88 4.65 -2.62 -3.40
N GLN A 89 5.02 -1.34 -3.48
CA GLN A 89 4.23 -0.35 -4.20
C GLN A 89 4.50 -0.50 -5.69
N ARG A 90 3.45 -0.84 -6.45
CA ARG A 90 3.49 -0.72 -7.90
C ARG A 90 3.27 0.73 -8.26
N GLU A 91 4.31 1.36 -8.78
CA GLU A 91 4.16 2.68 -9.39
C GLU A 91 3.62 2.52 -10.80
N VAL A 92 2.62 3.33 -11.14
CA VAL A 92 2.07 3.41 -12.49
C VAL A 92 2.21 4.84 -12.99
N VAL A 93 2.60 5.00 -14.25
CA VAL A 93 2.68 6.31 -14.90
C VAL A 93 1.29 6.74 -15.34
N LEU A 94 0.86 7.91 -14.86
CA LEU A 94 -0.37 8.57 -15.29
C LEU A 94 -0.02 9.95 -15.84
N VAL A 95 -0.83 10.43 -16.79
CA VAL A 95 -0.76 11.78 -17.35
C VAL A 95 -1.97 12.58 -16.92
N GLN A 96 -1.78 13.88 -16.70
CA GLN A 96 -2.83 14.83 -16.32
C GLN A 96 -3.08 15.81 -17.46
N GLY A 97 -4.30 15.83 -17.99
CA GLY A 97 -4.72 16.87 -18.94
C GLY A 97 -4.95 18.21 -18.25
N PHE A 98 -5.05 19.31 -19.00
CA PHE A 98 -5.28 20.66 -18.45
C PHE A 98 -6.54 20.79 -17.57
N GLY A 99 -7.53 19.90 -17.74
CA GLY A 99 -8.74 19.82 -16.90
C GLY A 99 -8.54 19.10 -15.56
N GLY A 100 -7.32 18.66 -15.23
CA GLY A 100 -6.98 18.10 -13.92
C GLY A 100 -7.27 16.61 -13.74
N GLN A 101 -7.82 15.92 -14.75
CA GLN A 101 -8.10 14.49 -14.68
C GLN A 101 -6.85 13.66 -14.98
N TRP A 102 -6.50 12.75 -14.07
CA TRP A 102 -5.44 11.76 -14.24
C TRP A 102 -5.94 10.54 -15.02
N GLY A 103 -5.09 9.97 -15.87
CA GLY A 103 -5.36 8.72 -16.57
C GLY A 103 -4.11 8.14 -17.22
N PHE A 104 -4.20 6.95 -17.82
CA PHE A 104 -3.08 6.38 -18.57
C PHE A 104 -2.80 7.18 -19.86
N PRO A 105 -1.53 7.31 -20.28
CA PRO A 105 -1.20 7.79 -21.61
C PRO A 105 -1.88 6.88 -22.64
N LYS A 106 -2.69 7.48 -23.50
CA LYS A 106 -3.50 6.78 -24.50
C LYS A 106 -3.97 7.75 -25.58
N GLY A 107 -4.12 7.23 -26.79
CA GLY A 107 -4.75 7.93 -27.89
C GLY A 107 -5.57 7.02 -28.80
N LYS A 108 -5.93 7.53 -29.96
CA LYS A 108 -6.76 6.81 -30.93
C LYS A 108 -5.86 6.11 -31.95
N ILE A 109 -6.21 4.86 -32.26
CA ILE A 109 -5.56 4.09 -33.32
C ILE A 109 -5.89 4.68 -34.70
N ASN A 110 -4.88 4.80 -35.54
CA ASN A 110 -5.05 5.25 -36.93
C ASN A 110 -5.51 4.10 -37.83
N LYS A 111 -5.93 4.45 -39.05
CA LYS A 111 -6.31 3.45 -40.05
C LYS A 111 -5.09 2.60 -40.43
N ASP A 112 -5.26 1.29 -40.44
CA ASP A 112 -4.23 0.31 -40.83
C ASP A 112 -2.97 0.33 -39.95
N GLU A 113 -3.06 0.84 -38.70
CA GLU A 113 -1.99 0.85 -37.68
C GLU A 113 -2.16 -0.35 -36.72
N ASP A 114 -1.04 -0.96 -36.29
CA ASP A 114 -1.07 -2.01 -35.27
C ASP A 114 -1.32 -1.43 -33.85
N PRO A 115 -2.08 -2.10 -32.97
CA PRO A 115 -2.32 -1.60 -31.61
C PRO A 115 -1.05 -1.34 -30.80
N ALA A 116 0.01 -2.12 -30.97
CA ALA A 116 1.27 -1.91 -30.27
C ALA A 116 1.99 -0.64 -30.77
N ASP A 117 1.97 -0.40 -32.09
CA ASP A 117 2.55 0.80 -32.69
C ASP A 117 1.78 2.07 -32.26
N CYS A 118 0.44 2.00 -32.20
CA CYS A 118 -0.39 3.08 -31.65
C CYS A 118 -0.05 3.37 -30.18
N ALA A 119 0.13 2.33 -29.36
CA ALA A 119 0.45 2.50 -27.94
C ALA A 119 1.85 3.12 -27.73
N ALA A 120 2.81 2.84 -28.62
CA ALA A 120 4.15 3.42 -28.55
C ALA A 120 4.22 4.87 -29.05
N ARG A 121 3.32 5.27 -29.97
CA ARG A 121 3.24 6.63 -30.53
C ARG A 121 2.65 7.66 -29.57
N GLU A 122 1.76 7.22 -28.67
CA GLU A 122 1.01 8.05 -27.71
C GLU A 122 1.72 8.15 -26.35
#